data_AF-A0A969FNZ6-F1
#
_entry.id   AF-A0A969FNZ6-F1
#
_cell.length_a   1.000
_cell.length_b   1.000
_cell.length_c   1.000
_cell.angle_alpha   90.00
_cell.angle_beta   90.00
_cell.angle_gamma   90.00
#
_symmetry.space_group_name_H-M   'P 1'
#
loop_
_entity.id
_entity.type
_entity.pdbx_description
1 polymer ?
#
loop_
_entity_poly.entity_id
_entity_poly.type
_entity_poly.pdbx_seq_one_letter_code
_entity_poly.pdbx_strand_id
1 'polypeptide(L)'
;MQRLYYALFALIALVVVFAAVWAGFFVARQVTRPIQQLARGTDALAGGDLSFRVRDPGDDEVGRLAASFNHMADEIERHRRDLVARRRYIETLFEAVPAGVLSLDGAGRISTVNRAARDVLRLT
;
A
#
# COMPACT_ATOMS: atom_id res chain seq x y z
N MET A 1 9.14 38.26 -51.13
CA MET A 1 9.12 38.61 -49.69
C MET A 1 7.96 37.98 -48.94
N GLN A 2 6.69 38.19 -49.31
CA GLN A 2 5.52 37.61 -48.59
C GLN A 2 5.57 36.07 -48.43
N ARG A 3 5.92 35.31 -49.47
CA ARG A 3 6.06 33.84 -49.39
C ARG A 3 7.09 33.38 -48.36
N LEU A 4 8.19 34.13 -48.20
CA LEU A 4 9.24 33.83 -47.22
C LEU A 4 8.73 34.05 -45.79
N TYR A 5 7.97 35.13 -45.55
CA TYR A 5 7.35 35.39 -44.25
C TYR A 5 6.35 34.31 -43.87
N TYR A 6 5.47 33.88 -44.79
CA TYR A 6 4.54 32.79 -44.51
C TYR A 6 5.23 31.46 -44.25
N ALA A 7 6.29 31.14 -45.00
CA ALA A 7 7.07 29.92 -44.77
C ALA A 7 7.76 29.94 -43.39
N LEU A 8 8.35 31.07 -43.00
CA LEU A 8 8.99 31.22 -41.70
C LEU A 8 7.98 31.16 -40.55
N PHE A 9 6.81 31.78 -40.71
CA PHE A 9 5.72 31.68 -39.74
C PHE A 9 5.22 30.24 -39.58
N ALA A 10 5.01 29.53 -40.70
CA ALA A 10 4.58 28.13 -40.68
C ALA A 10 5.63 27.23 -39.99
N LEU A 11 6.92 27.47 -40.23
CA LEU A 11 8.00 26.74 -39.57
C LEU A 11 8.00 26.97 -38.06
N ILE A 12 7.87 28.22 -37.61
CA ILE A 12 7.81 28.55 -36.18
C ILE A 12 6.58 27.90 -35.54
N ALA A 13 5.41 28.02 -36.17
CA ALA A 13 4.18 27.40 -35.68
C ALA A 13 4.35 25.87 -35.55
N LEU A 14 4.97 25.22 -36.53
CA LEU A 14 5.25 23.79 -36.50
C LEU A 14 6.17 23.42 -35.32
N VAL A 15 7.25 24.18 -35.10
CA VAL A 15 8.18 23.96 -33.98
C VAL A 15 7.46 24.14 -32.64
N VAL A 16 6.61 25.15 -32.50
CA VAL A 16 5.83 25.39 -31.27
C VAL A 16 4.88 24.23 -31.00
N VAL A 17 4.15 23.75 -32.02
CA VAL A 17 3.26 22.59 -31.88
C VAL A 17 4.05 21.35 -31.46
N PHE A 18 5.21 21.10 -32.07
CA PHE A 18 6.06 19.97 -31.74
C PHE A 18 6.58 20.05 -30.28
N ALA A 19 7.04 21.23 -29.86
CA ALA A 19 7.47 21.48 -28.49
C ALA A 19 6.33 21.28 -27.47
N ALA A 20 5.12 21.74 -27.78
CA ALA A 20 3.95 21.57 -26.93
C ALA A 20 3.56 20.09 -26.76
N VAL A 21 3.59 19.30 -27.84
CA VAL A 21 3.34 17.86 -27.80
C VAL A 21 4.39 17.14 -26.95
N TRP A 22 5.67 17.48 -27.15
CA TRP A 22 6.76 16.91 -26.35
C TRP A 22 6.60 17.24 -24.86
N ALA A 23 6.33 18.50 -24.52
CA ALA A 23 6.12 18.94 -23.15
C ALA A 23 4.93 18.22 -22.50
N GLY A 24 3.81 18.05 -23.23
CA GLY A 24 2.65 17.31 -22.74
C GLY A 24 2.99 15.85 -22.42
N PHE A 25 3.77 15.20 -23.27
CA PHE A 25 4.21 13.82 -23.05
C PHE A 25 5.15 13.69 -21.85
N PHE A 26 6.01 14.69 -21.63
CA PHE A 26 6.89 14.77 -20.48
C PHE A 26 6.10 14.90 -19.17
N VAL A 27 5.14 15.84 -19.10
CA VAL A 27 4.27 16.03 -17.91
C VAL A 27 3.43 14.79 -17.64
N ALA A 28 2.85 14.16 -18.67
CA ALA A 28 2.06 12.95 -18.50
C ALA A 28 2.89 11.79 -17.89
N ARG A 29 4.18 11.70 -18.25
CA ARG A 29 5.08 10.67 -17.71
C ARG A 29 5.61 10.98 -16.32
N GLN A 30 6.03 12.21 -16.05
CA GLN A 30 6.65 12.56 -14.76
C GLN A 30 5.63 12.82 -13.66
N VAL A 31 4.46 13.38 -13.97
CA VAL A 31 3.50 13.83 -12.96
C VAL A 31 2.24 12.98 -12.98
N THR A 32 1.56 12.91 -14.11
CA THR A 32 0.23 12.27 -14.18
C THR A 32 0.28 10.78 -13.88
N ARG A 33 1.27 10.05 -14.42
CA ARG A 33 1.41 8.61 -14.19
C ARG A 33 1.69 8.26 -12.73
N PRO A 34 2.70 8.83 -12.04
CA PRO A 34 2.93 8.53 -10.62
C PRO A 34 1.75 8.89 -9.72
N ILE A 35 1.06 10.02 -9.97
CA ILE A 35 -0.14 10.40 -9.20
C ILE A 35 -1.25 9.36 -9.36
N GLN A 36 -1.50 8.87 -10.57
CA GLN A 36 -2.47 7.79 -10.78
C GLN A 36 -2.06 6.48 -10.10
N GLN A 37 -0.77 6.16 -10.05
CA GLN A 37 -0.28 5.00 -9.32
C GLN A 37 -0.46 5.18 -7.80
N LEU A 38 -0.20 6.37 -7.27
CA LEU A 38 -0.43 6.69 -5.86
C LEU A 38 -1.91 6.56 -5.49
N ALA A 39 -2.82 7.06 -6.31
CA ALA A 39 -4.26 6.92 -6.09
C ALA A 39 -4.66 5.44 -6.01
N ARG A 40 -4.28 4.64 -7.02
CA ARG A 40 -4.54 3.19 -7.03
C ARG A 40 -3.89 2.46 -5.87
N GLY A 41 -2.67 2.84 -5.52
CA GLY A 41 -1.95 2.25 -4.39
C GLY A 41 -2.64 2.55 -3.06
N THR A 42 -3.19 3.75 -2.92
CA THR A 42 -3.96 4.14 -1.72
C THR A 42 -5.24 3.32 -1.61
N ASP A 43 -5.96 3.14 -2.73
CA ASP A 43 -7.16 2.29 -2.76
C ASP A 43 -6.83 0.82 -2.45
N ALA A 44 -5.74 0.29 -3.00
CA ALA A 44 -5.26 -1.07 -2.74
C ALA A 44 -4.87 -1.25 -1.26
N LEU A 45 -4.15 -0.29 -0.69
CA LEU A 45 -3.74 -0.28 0.71
C LEU A 45 -4.97 -0.26 1.65
N ALA A 46 -5.98 0.56 1.33
CA ALA A 46 -7.25 0.61 2.04
C ALA A 46 -8.04 -0.71 1.92
N GLY A 47 -7.95 -1.37 0.77
CA GLY A 47 -8.50 -2.72 0.54
C GLY A 47 -7.74 -3.86 1.25
N GLY A 48 -6.60 -3.55 1.88
CA GLY A 48 -5.77 -4.52 2.61
C GLY A 48 -4.65 -5.16 1.79
N ASP A 49 -4.47 -4.77 0.53
CA ASP A 49 -3.29 -5.14 -0.26
C ASP A 49 -2.11 -4.22 0.11
N LEU A 50 -1.31 -4.69 1.05
CA LEU A 50 -0.12 -4.00 1.53
C LEU A 50 1.11 -4.24 0.64
N SER A 51 0.99 -4.95 -0.48
CA SER A 51 2.11 -5.29 -1.37
C SER A 51 2.30 -4.31 -2.52
N PHE A 52 1.29 -3.47 -2.80
CA PHE A 52 1.36 -2.48 -3.88
C PHE A 52 2.47 -1.45 -3.62
N ARG A 53 3.30 -1.19 -4.63
CA ARG A 53 4.33 -0.15 -4.59
C ARG A 53 4.31 0.67 -5.87
N VAL A 54 4.50 1.97 -5.74
CA VAL A 54 4.70 2.88 -6.87
C VAL A 54 6.09 2.63 -7.45
N ARG A 55 6.16 2.36 -8.75
CA ARG A 55 7.42 2.05 -9.46
C ARG A 55 7.88 3.26 -10.23
N ASP A 56 9.20 3.42 -10.34
CA ASP A 56 9.85 4.56 -10.98
C ASP A 56 9.37 5.90 -10.41
N PRO A 57 9.50 6.13 -9.07
CA PRO A 57 9.33 7.47 -8.53
C PRO A 57 10.35 8.37 -9.23
N GLY A 58 9.91 9.46 -9.85
CA GLY A 58 10.83 10.43 -10.41
C GLY A 58 11.79 11.00 -9.35
N ASP A 59 12.70 11.88 -9.75
CA ASP A 59 13.63 12.53 -8.81
C ASP A 59 13.10 13.88 -8.29
N ASP A 60 11.82 14.18 -8.54
CA ASP A 60 11.16 15.43 -8.20
C ASP A 60 10.29 15.31 -6.92
N GLU A 61 9.50 16.35 -6.64
CA GLU A 61 8.53 16.40 -5.55
C GLU A 61 7.56 15.20 -5.58
N VAL A 62 7.10 14.81 -6.76
CA VAL A 62 6.15 13.69 -6.94
C VAL A 62 6.85 12.37 -6.64
N GLY A 63 8.10 12.24 -7.06
CA GLY A 63 9.00 11.17 -6.69
C GLY A 63 9.17 10.98 -5.19
N ARG A 64 9.48 12.06 -4.47
CA ARG A 64 9.58 12.04 -2.99
C ARG A 64 8.27 11.62 -2.33
N LEU A 65 7.13 12.03 -2.88
CA LEU A 65 5.82 11.61 -2.39
C LEU A 65 5.60 10.10 -2.61
N ALA A 66 5.94 9.58 -3.80
CA ALA A 66 5.89 8.16 -4.11
C ALA A 66 6.80 7.32 -3.21
N ALA A 67 8.01 7.79 -2.92
CA ALA A 67 8.92 7.15 -1.97
C ALA A 67 8.34 7.12 -0.55
N SER A 68 7.77 8.25 -0.09
CA SER A 68 7.11 8.34 1.22
C SER A 68 5.91 7.40 1.34
N PHE A 69 5.10 7.29 0.28
CA PHE A 69 3.99 6.34 0.21
C PHE A 69 4.49 4.89 0.34
N ASN A 70 5.51 4.52 -0.43
CA ASN A 70 6.09 3.17 -0.39
C ASN A 70 6.63 2.84 1.01
N HIS A 71 7.32 3.79 1.65
CA HIS A 71 7.82 3.61 3.02
C HIS A 71 6.68 3.37 4.02
N MET A 72 5.61 4.16 3.93
CA MET A 72 4.43 4.01 4.78
C MET A 72 3.76 2.64 4.59
N ALA A 73 3.58 2.21 3.34
CA ALA A 73 3.02 0.89 3.03
C ALA A 73 3.88 -0.25 3.63
N ASP A 74 5.20 -0.12 3.55
CA ASP A 74 6.18 -1.01 4.15
C ASP A 74 6.06 -1.09 5.68
N GLU A 75 5.92 0.05 6.36
CA GLU A 75 5.72 0.10 7.81
C GLU A 75 4.43 -0.56 8.25
N ILE A 76 3.32 -0.27 7.55
CA ILE A 76 2.01 -0.87 7.83
C ILE A 76 2.09 -2.39 7.66
N GLU A 77 2.75 -2.86 6.60
CA GLU A 77 2.95 -4.29 6.36
C GLU A 77 3.77 -4.95 7.47
N ARG A 78 4.89 -4.34 7.87
CA ARG A 78 5.72 -4.82 9.00
C ARG A 78 4.91 -4.90 10.29
N HIS A 79 4.20 -3.84 10.66
CA HIS A 79 3.38 -3.82 11.88
C HIS A 79 2.29 -4.87 11.87
N ARG A 80 1.63 -5.09 10.73
CA ARG A 80 0.64 -6.16 10.60
C ARG A 80 1.26 -7.54 10.81
N ARG A 81 2.43 -7.80 10.22
CA ARG A 81 3.15 -9.08 10.41
C ARG A 81 3.52 -9.27 11.88
N ASP A 82 4.00 -8.24 12.55
CA ASP A 82 4.37 -8.31 13.98
C ASP A 82 3.15 -8.57 14.87
N LEU A 83 2.01 -7.90 14.61
CA LEU A 83 0.77 -8.14 15.35
C LEU A 83 0.29 -9.59 15.18
N VAL A 84 0.34 -10.13 13.96
CA VAL A 84 -0.02 -11.53 13.68
C VAL A 84 0.94 -12.49 14.39
N ALA A 85 2.24 -12.22 14.36
CA ALA A 85 3.25 -13.05 15.03
C ALA A 85 3.06 -13.05 16.55
N ARG A 86 2.82 -11.87 17.16
CA ARG A 86 2.54 -11.73 18.59
C ARG A 86 1.27 -12.45 19.00
N ARG A 87 0.20 -12.33 18.22
CA ARG A 87 -1.06 -13.04 18.47
C ARG A 87 -0.84 -14.55 18.46
N ARG A 88 -0.17 -15.08 17.43
CA ARG A 88 0.15 -16.51 17.32
C ARG A 88 1.02 -17.00 18.48
N TYR A 89 1.97 -16.18 18.92
CA TYR A 89 2.82 -16.49 20.08
C TYR A 89 1.98 -16.64 21.35
N ILE A 90 1.07 -15.70 21.64
CA ILE A 90 0.17 -15.78 22.79
C ILE A 90 -0.74 -17.01 22.71
N GLU A 91 -1.34 -17.29 21.54
CA GLU A 91 -2.20 -18.47 21.34
C GLU A 91 -1.42 -19.78 21.56
N THR A 92 -0.19 -19.87 21.05
CA THR A 92 0.67 -21.05 21.24
C THR A 92 1.04 -21.23 22.71
N LEU A 93 1.34 -20.14 23.42
CA LEU A 93 1.61 -20.20 24.86
C LEU A 93 0.37 -20.62 25.64
N PHE A 94 -0.80 -20.05 25.35
CA PHE A 94 -2.07 -20.39 25.99
C PHE A 94 -2.39 -21.89 25.87
N GLU A 95 -2.17 -22.47 24.69
CA GLU A 95 -2.34 -23.90 24.44
C GLU A 95 -1.27 -24.78 25.10
N ALA A 96 -0.07 -24.23 25.36
CA ALA A 96 1.03 -24.93 26.02
C ALA A 96 0.99 -24.89 27.55
N VAL A 97 0.16 -24.04 28.17
CA VAL A 97 0.05 -23.96 29.64
C VAL A 97 -0.44 -25.30 30.21
N PRO A 98 0.28 -25.91 31.17
CA PRO A 98 -0.12 -27.19 31.77
C PRO A 98 -1.37 -27.09 32.66
N ALA A 99 -1.65 -25.90 33.19
CA ALA A 99 -2.87 -25.65 33.95
C ALA A 99 -4.06 -25.51 32.99
N GLY A 100 -5.19 -26.12 33.35
CA GLY A 100 -6.44 -25.91 32.62
C GLY A 100 -6.91 -24.46 32.78
N VAL A 101 -6.99 -23.72 31.69
CA VAL A 101 -7.50 -22.34 31.65
C VAL A 101 -8.84 -22.33 30.92
N LEU A 102 -9.88 -21.86 31.60
CA LEU A 102 -11.21 -21.62 31.03
C LEU A 102 -11.65 -20.18 31.33
N SER A 103 -12.31 -19.53 30.38
CA SER A 103 -12.90 -18.20 30.55
C SER A 103 -14.43 -18.28 30.38
N LEU A 104 -15.16 -17.40 31.06
CA LEU A 104 -16.61 -17.27 30.97
C LEU A 104 -16.96 -15.89 30.38
N ASP A 105 -18.03 -15.83 29.57
CA ASP A 105 -18.58 -14.57 29.09
C ASP A 105 -19.45 -13.86 30.14
N GLY A 106 -19.99 -12.69 29.81
CA GLY A 106 -20.87 -11.92 30.70
C GLY A 106 -22.20 -12.61 31.04
N ALA A 107 -22.55 -13.71 30.35
CA ALA A 107 -23.72 -14.55 30.62
C ALA A 107 -23.36 -15.83 31.39
N GLY A 108 -22.10 -15.98 31.81
CA GLY A 108 -21.60 -17.14 32.56
C GLY A 108 -21.37 -18.40 31.69
N ARG A 109 -21.35 -18.27 30.35
CA ARG A 109 -21.08 -19.39 29.44
C ARG A 109 -19.59 -19.48 29.15
N ILE A 110 -19.08 -20.70 28.96
CA ILE A 110 -17.68 -20.93 28.60
C ILE A 110 -17.37 -20.28 27.25
N SER A 111 -16.42 -19.34 27.23
CA SER A 111 -16.00 -18.59 26.04
C SER A 111 -14.71 -19.13 25.43
N THR A 112 -13.74 -19.55 26.27
CA THR A 112 -12.43 -20.05 25.82
C THR A 112 -11.93 -21.16 26.75
N VAL A 113 -11.30 -22.19 26.20
CA VAL A 113 -10.71 -23.35 26.94
C VAL A 113 -9.40 -23.77 26.25
N ASN A 114 -8.33 -23.99 27.01
CA ASN A 114 -7.05 -24.53 26.49
C ASN A 114 -7.00 -26.07 26.45
N ARG A 115 -5.98 -26.64 25.78
CA ARG A 115 -5.77 -28.10 25.71
C ARG A 115 -5.78 -28.78 27.08
N ALA A 116 -5.04 -28.26 28.05
CA ALA A 116 -4.97 -28.87 29.39
C ALA A 116 -6.35 -28.94 30.08
N ALA A 117 -7.19 -27.92 29.94
CA ALA A 117 -8.54 -27.94 30.48
C ALA A 117 -9.44 -28.94 29.74
N ARG A 118 -9.31 -29.08 28.42
CA ARG A 118 -10.00 -30.14 27.66
C ARG A 118 -9.64 -31.53 28.17
N ASP A 119 -8.35 -31.77 28.38
CA ASP A 119 -7.83 -33.06 28.87
C ASP A 119 -8.34 -33.37 30.28
N VAL A 120 -8.29 -32.40 31.20
CA VAL A 120 -8.78 -32.55 32.58
C VAL A 120 -10.29 -32.74 32.64
N LEU A 121 -11.05 -31.97 31.86
CA LEU A 121 -12.52 -32.01 31.84
C LEU A 121 -13.08 -33.12 30.95
N ARG A 122 -12.23 -33.90 30.26
CA ARG A 122 -12.60 -34.94 29.28
C ARG A 122 -13.54 -34.41 28.19
N LEU A 123 -13.41 -33.14 27.85
CA LEU A 123 -14.11 -32.51 26.74
C LEU A 123 -13.32 -32.85 25.47
N THR A 124 -13.77 -33.89 24.76
CA THR A 124 -13.14 -34.35 23.52
C THR A 124 -13.50 -33.43 22.36
#